data_AF-A0A3D9S1B0-F1
#
_entry.id   AF-A0A3D9S1B0-F1
#
_cell.length_a   1.000
_cell.length_b   1.000
_cell.length_c   1.000
_cell.angle_alpha   90.00
_cell.angle_beta   90.00
_cell.angle_gamma   90.00
#
_symmetry.space_group_name_H-M   'P 1'
#
loop_
_entity.id
_entity.type
_entity.pdbx_description
1 polymer ?
#
loop_
_entity_poly.entity_id
_entity_poly.type
_entity_poly.pdbx_seq_one_letter_code
_entity_poly.pdbx_strand_id
1 'polypeptide(L)' 'MNATSPQISFTSEGVNQTALKDYKTYLKHYSFRNLKPMSFEDFLRNYSS' A
#
# COMPACT_ATOMS: atom_id res chain seq x y z
N MET A 1 -4.96 6.96 33.71
CA MET A 1 -3.83 6.81 32.76
C MET A 1 -4.42 6.31 31.46
N ASN A 2 -4.78 7.21 30.53
CA ASN A 2 -5.36 6.81 29.24
C ASN A 2 -4.22 6.49 28.28
N ALA A 3 -4.18 5.24 27.82
CA ALA A 3 -3.28 4.80 26.77
C ALA A 3 -3.51 5.67 25.52
N THR A 4 -2.54 6.53 25.22
CA THR A 4 -2.46 7.24 23.95
C THR A 4 -2.21 6.18 22.88
N SER A 5 -3.30 5.62 22.35
CA SER A 5 -3.26 4.85 21.11
C SER A 5 -2.61 5.77 20.08
N PRO A 6 -1.50 5.38 19.41
CA PRO A 6 -0.91 6.23 18.41
C PRO A 6 -1.94 6.34 17.30
N GLN A 7 -2.66 7.46 17.27
CA GLN A 7 -3.36 7.88 16.08
C GLN A 7 -2.28 8.12 15.04
N ILE A 8 -1.98 7.07 14.29
CA ILE A 8 -1.22 7.16 13.05
C ILE A 8 -2.07 8.08 12.20
N SER A 9 -1.72 9.35 12.16
CA SER A 9 -2.24 10.27 11.17
C SER A 9 -1.86 9.66 9.83
N PHE A 10 -2.80 8.96 9.21
CA PHE A 10 -2.72 8.49 7.83
C PHE A 10 -2.77 9.74 6.94
N THR A 11 -1.69 10.51 6.95
CA THR A 11 -1.49 11.54 5.95
C THR A 11 -1.39 10.84 4.60
N SER A 12 -1.86 11.49 3.54
CA SER A 12 -1.78 10.94 2.18
C SER A 12 -0.35 10.50 1.81
N GLU A 13 0.66 11.15 2.40
CA GLU A 13 2.07 10.80 2.27
C GLU A 13 2.41 9.45 2.91
N GLY A 14 1.91 9.16 4.12
CA GLY A 14 2.11 7.87 4.78
C GLY A 14 1.40 6.71 4.07
N VAL A 15 0.20 6.97 3.54
CA VAL A 15 -0.54 6.00 2.70
C VAL A 15 0.22 5.70 1.42
N ASN A 16 0.76 6.71 0.74
CA ASN A 16 1.56 6.53 -0.48
C ASN A 16 2.83 5.70 -0.24
N GLN A 17 3.54 5.92 0.87
CA GLN A 17 4.74 5.13 1.18
C GLN A 17 4.42 3.66 1.46
N THR A 18 3.33 3.39 2.18
CA THR A 18 2.88 2.03 2.47
C THR A 18 2.41 1.33 1.19
N ALA A 19 1.56 1.98 0.40
CA ALA A 19 1.10 1.46 -0.88
C ALA A 19 2.25 1.17 -1.85
N LEU A 20 3.30 2.02 -1.89
CA LEU A 20 4.48 1.78 -2.71
C LEU A 20 5.26 0.52 -2.27
N LYS A 21 5.38 0.29 -0.96
CA LYS A 21 6.05 -0.91 -0.43
C LYS A 21 5.27 -2.18 -0.79
N ASP A 22 3.95 -2.13 -0.64
CA ASP A 22 3.08 -3.26 -0.93
C ASP A 22 3.00 -3.54 -2.44
N TYR A 23 3.00 -2.50 -3.27
CA TYR A 23 3.06 -2.62 -4.72
C TYR A 23 4.35 -3.32 -5.20
N LYS A 24 5.50 -3.03 -4.58
CA LYS A 24 6.76 -3.74 -4.90
C LYS A 24 6.67 -5.23 -4.58
N THR A 25 6.01 -5.59 -3.48
CA THR A 25 5.78 -7.00 -3.10
C THR A 25 4.82 -7.67 -4.08
N TYR A 26 3.73 -6.98 -4.43
CA TYR A 26 2.78 -7.40 -5.46
C TYR A 26 3.47 -7.71 -6.79
N LEU A 27 4.35 -6.82 -7.27
CA LEU A 27 5.12 -7.02 -8.51
C LEU A 27 6.01 -8.27 -8.47
N LYS A 28 6.68 -8.54 -7.34
CA LYS A 28 7.49 -9.75 -7.18
C LYS A 28 6.66 -11.02 -7.29
N HIS A 29 5.49 -11.05 -6.65
CA HIS A 29 4.58 -12.20 -6.73
C HIS A 29 4.03 -12.42 -8.13
N TYR A 30 3.69 -11.35 -8.83
CA TYR A 30 3.16 -11.44 -10.20
C TYR A 30 4.23 -11.87 -11.19
N SER A 31 5.44 -11.32 -11.09
CA SER A 31 6.59 -11.74 -11.90
C SER A 31 6.91 -13.22 -11.70
N PHE A 32 6.95 -13.70 -10.45
CA PHE A 32 7.18 -15.12 -10.15
C PHE A 32 6.12 -16.05 -10.76
N ARG A 33 4.87 -15.59 -10.85
CA ARG A 33 3.76 -16.34 -11.43
C ARG A 33 3.57 -16.10 -12.93
N ASN A 34 4.44 -15.31 -13.56
CA ASN A 34 4.35 -14.88 -14.95
C ASN A 34 2.98 -14.22 -15.28
N LEU A 35 2.42 -13.49 -14.31
CA LEU A 35 1.15 -12.78 -14.41
C LEU A 35 1.41 -11.31 -14.78
N LYS A 36 0.46 -10.69 -15.47
CA LYS A 36 0.50 -9.26 -15.79
C LYS A 36 -0.01 -8.44 -14.60
N PRO A 37 0.82 -7.61 -13.95
CA PRO A 37 0.38 -6.75 -12.85
C PRO A 37 -0.47 -5.57 -13.36
N MET A 38 -1.34 -5.05 -12.48
CA MET A 38 -2.04 -3.78 -12.69
C MET A 38 -1.10 -2.57 -12.48
N SER A 39 -1.56 -1.38 -12.87
CA SER A 39 -0.80 -0.14 -12.65
C SER A 39 -0.74 0.23 -11.17
N PHE A 40 0.23 1.08 -10.79
CA PHE A 40 0.30 1.58 -9.42
C PHE A 40 -0.92 2.43 -9.05
N GLU A 41 -1.49 3.18 -10.00
CA GLU A 41 -2.70 3.98 -9.77
C GLU A 41 -3.89 3.09 -9.43
N ASP A 42 -4.11 2.02 -10.20
CA ASP A 42 -5.17 1.04 -9.93
C ASP A 42 -4.94 0.31 -8.61
N PHE A 43 -3.67 0.01 -8.29
CA PHE A 43 -3.31 -0.61 -7.01
C PHE A 43 -3.62 0.31 -5.83
N LEU A 44 -3.31 1.62 -5.95
CA LEU A 44 -3.52 2.62 -4.91
C LEU A 44 -5.00 2.88 -4.62
N ARG A 45 -5.90 2.69 -5.60
CA ARG A 45 -7.36 2.77 -5.37
C ARG A 45 -7.84 1.81 -4.29
N ASN A 46 -7.15 0.68 -4.07
CA ASN A 46 -7.48 -0.25 -2.97
C ASN A 46 -7.18 0.31 -1.57
N TYR A 47 -6.40 1.38 -1.45
CA TYR A 47 -6.06 2.06 -0.18
C TYR A 47 -6.96 3.26 0.11
N SER A 48 -7.87 3.60 -0.82
CA SER A 48 -8.65 4.85 -0.79
C SER A 48 -10.04 4.69 -0.11
N SER A 49 -10.21 3.72 0.79
CA SER A 49 -11.48 3.46 1.51
C SER A 49 -11.62 4.26 2.80
#